data_AF-A0A0R2KSK1-F1
#
_entry.id   AF-A0A0R2KSK1-F1
#
_cell.length_a   1.000
_cell.length_b   1.000
_cell.length_c   1.000
_cell.angle_alpha   90.00
_cell.angle_beta   90.00
_cell.angle_gamma   90.00
#
_symmetry.space_group_name_H-M   'P 1'
#
loop_
_entity.id
_entity.type
_entity.pdbx_description
1 polymer ?
#
loop_
_entity_poly.entity_id
_entity_poly.type
_entity_poly.pdbx_seq_one_letter_code
_entity_poly.pdbx_strand_id
1 'polypeptide(L)'
;MLIEEVEAECRRLAAHYGYDLDVPVIVNPRLKTTQGRVKFRYQGQRAYPIQIEFSKNLLMTARDEFILEVIRHEMAHYFVLQDTGASHGHDQVWKAWAVKIGCYPRATLKQTILSFSQDAHYQLICEKCRQELGYYQRRGKILKNITKYRSKCCQAAIIVKNINHK
;
A
#
# COMPACT_ATOMS: atom_id res chain seq x y z
N MET A 1 9.61 2.04 13.84
CA MET A 1 8.43 2.21 14.72
C MET A 1 7.93 0.87 15.25
N LEU A 2 7.66 0.79 16.55
CA LEU A 2 6.94 -0.28 17.24
C LEU A 2 5.41 -0.15 17.03
N ILE A 3 4.65 -1.19 17.35
CA ILE A 3 3.20 -1.18 17.14
C ILE A 3 2.49 -0.16 18.02
N GLU A 4 3.00 0.07 19.23
CA GLU A 4 2.47 1.05 20.17
C GLU A 4 2.59 2.48 19.61
N GLU A 5 3.70 2.77 18.91
CA GLU A 5 3.91 4.07 18.24
C GLU A 5 2.99 4.24 17.03
N VAL A 6 2.74 3.15 16.29
CA VAL A 6 1.81 3.14 15.16
C VAL A 6 0.38 3.37 15.64
N GLU A 7 -0.03 2.69 16.70
CA GLU A 7 -1.35 2.88 17.32
C GLU A 7 -1.51 4.32 17.85
N ALA A 8 -0.50 4.84 18.56
CA ALA A 8 -0.52 6.21 19.07
C ALA A 8 -0.66 7.23 17.94
N GLU A 9 0.03 7.04 16.82
CA GLU A 9 -0.08 7.92 15.66
C GLU A 9 -1.47 7.83 14.99
N CYS A 10 -2.04 6.63 14.84
CA CYS A 10 -3.41 6.45 14.36
C CYS A 10 -4.41 7.18 15.27
N ARG A 11 -4.29 7.05 16.59
CA ARG A 11 -5.15 7.73 17.58
C ARG A 11 -4.99 9.25 17.51
N ARG A 12 -3.75 9.73 17.41
CA ARG A 12 -3.45 11.16 17.26
C ARG A 12 -4.10 11.75 16.01
N LEU A 13 -4.01 11.04 14.88
CA LEU A 13 -4.65 11.46 13.63
C LEU A 13 -6.17 11.45 13.75
N ALA A 14 -6.77 10.40 14.32
CA ALA A 14 -8.21 10.33 14.52
C ALA A 14 -8.72 11.51 15.36
N ALA A 15 -8.09 11.73 16.53
CA ALA A 15 -8.45 12.82 17.44
C ALA A 15 -8.29 14.19 16.79
N HIS A 16 -7.22 14.40 16.01
CA HIS A 16 -6.99 15.65 15.29
C HIS A 16 -8.12 16.01 14.31
N TYR A 17 -8.78 15.01 13.72
CA TYR A 17 -9.92 15.22 12.82
C TYR A 17 -11.28 15.01 13.49
N GLY A 18 -11.33 14.90 14.83
CA GLY A 18 -12.58 14.81 15.59
C GLY A 18 -13.20 13.41 15.64
N TYR A 19 -12.42 12.36 15.43
CA TYR A 19 -12.87 10.97 15.59
C TYR A 19 -12.20 10.30 16.79
N ASP A 20 -12.94 9.42 17.45
CA ASP A 20 -12.38 8.47 18.39
C ASP A 20 -12.01 7.18 17.65
N LEU A 21 -10.74 6.76 17.75
CA LEU A 21 -10.30 5.50 17.17
C LEU A 21 -10.77 4.32 18.06
N ASP A 22 -11.95 3.82 17.74
CA ASP A 22 -12.69 2.74 18.43
C ASP A 22 -12.33 1.33 17.96
N VAL A 23 -11.53 1.21 16.90
CA VAL A 23 -11.08 -0.05 16.33
C VAL A 23 -9.64 -0.38 16.73
N PRO A 24 -9.30 -1.67 16.92
CA PRO A 24 -7.93 -2.06 17.24
C PRO A 24 -6.98 -1.82 16.05
N VAL A 25 -5.76 -1.41 16.37
CA VAL A 25 -4.63 -1.31 15.45
C VAL A 25 -3.67 -2.46 15.74
N ILE A 26 -3.45 -3.36 14.77
CA ILE A 26 -2.70 -4.60 15.02
C ILE A 26 -1.61 -4.87 13.98
N VAL A 27 -0.59 -5.61 14.40
CA VAL A 27 0.38 -6.24 13.48
C VAL A 27 -0.16 -7.57 12.99
N ASN A 28 -0.29 -7.71 11.67
CA ASN A 28 -0.65 -8.97 11.04
C ASN A 28 0.57 -9.60 10.33
N PRO A 29 1.18 -10.67 10.87
CA PRO A 29 2.34 -11.33 10.25
C PRO A 29 2.01 -12.07 8.94
N ARG A 30 0.71 -12.29 8.66
CA ARG A 30 0.23 -12.98 7.46
C ARG A 30 -0.02 -12.02 6.28
N LEU A 31 0.04 -10.71 6.48
CA LEU A 31 0.02 -9.74 5.37
C LEU A 31 1.35 -9.82 4.60
N LYS A 32 1.31 -10.45 3.42
CA LYS A 32 2.49 -10.64 2.54
C LYS A 32 2.45 -9.78 1.27
N THR A 33 1.30 -9.22 0.94
CA THR A 33 1.07 -8.53 -0.35
C THR A 33 0.73 -7.06 -0.20
N THR A 34 0.37 -6.61 1.00
CA THR A 34 0.07 -5.22 1.32
C THR A 34 0.80 -4.83 2.60
N GLN A 35 1.08 -3.53 2.75
CA GLN A 35 1.77 -3.00 3.93
C GLN A 35 0.80 -2.67 5.06
N GLY A 36 -0.44 -2.31 4.73
CA GLY A 36 -1.55 -2.21 5.66
C GLY A 36 -2.87 -2.58 4.99
N ARG A 37 -3.95 -2.52 5.79
CA ARG A 37 -5.33 -2.46 5.31
C ARG A 37 -6.28 -2.06 6.45
N VAL A 38 -7.38 -1.40 6.11
CA VAL A 38 -8.56 -1.31 6.98
C VAL A 38 -9.51 -2.47 6.69
N LYS A 39 -9.89 -3.21 7.73
CA LYS A 39 -10.94 -4.23 7.66
C LYS A 39 -12.26 -3.58 8.07
N PHE A 40 -13.33 -3.98 7.40
CA PHE A 40 -14.68 -3.49 7.69
C PHE A 40 -15.72 -4.60 7.49
N ARG A 41 -16.92 -4.36 8.02
CA ARG A 41 -18.12 -5.20 7.87
C ARG A 41 -19.25 -4.36 7.31
N TYR A 42 -20.09 -4.94 6.47
CA TYR A 42 -21.35 -4.33 6.07
C TYR A 42 -22.45 -4.62 7.11
N GLN A 43 -23.24 -3.59 7.44
CA GLN A 43 -24.52 -3.69 8.12
C GLN A 43 -25.55 -2.93 7.27
N GLY A 44 -26.39 -3.67 6.57
CA GLY A 44 -27.21 -3.11 5.49
C GLY A 44 -26.33 -2.59 4.35
N GLN A 45 -26.60 -1.36 3.90
CA GLN A 45 -25.84 -0.70 2.82
C GLN A 45 -24.57 0.02 3.32
N ARG A 46 -24.34 0.05 4.64
CA ARG A 46 -23.25 0.80 5.26
C ARG A 46 -22.10 -0.12 5.70
N ALA A 47 -20.87 0.29 5.45
CA ALA A 47 -19.64 -0.36 5.87
C ALA A 47 -19.09 0.32 7.14
N TYR A 48 -18.70 -0.50 8.12
CA TYR A 48 -18.16 -0.07 9.41
C TYR A 48 -16.76 -0.66 9.61
N PRO A 49 -15.76 0.16 9.97
CA PRO A 49 -14.42 -0.35 10.26
C PRO A 49 -14.46 -1.29 11.46
N ILE A 50 -13.65 -2.35 11.43
CA ILE A 50 -13.55 -3.32 12.52
C ILE A 50 -12.13 -3.47 13.06
N GLN A 51 -11.10 -3.19 12.26
CA GLN A 51 -9.69 -3.20 12.67
C GLN A 51 -8.82 -2.56 11.60
N ILE A 52 -7.68 -1.99 12.00
CA ILE A 52 -6.61 -1.54 11.11
C ILE A 52 -5.43 -2.50 11.28
N GLU A 53 -4.95 -3.07 10.18
CA GLU A 53 -3.86 -4.04 10.19
C GLU A 53 -2.64 -3.46 9.48
N PHE A 54 -1.46 -3.62 10.08
CA PHE A 54 -0.17 -3.34 9.46
C PHE A 54 0.63 -4.64 9.32
N SER A 55 1.41 -4.77 8.25
CA SER A 55 2.22 -5.97 8.03
C SER A 55 3.39 -6.01 9.02
N LYS A 56 3.74 -7.21 9.51
CA LYS A 56 4.98 -7.36 10.31
C LYS A 56 6.21 -6.87 9.54
N ASN A 57 6.25 -7.10 8.23
CA ASN A 57 7.40 -6.72 7.42
C ASN A 57 7.57 -5.19 7.35
N LEU A 58 6.47 -4.44 7.30
CA LEU A 58 6.50 -2.98 7.33
C LEU A 58 7.26 -2.48 8.55
N LEU A 59 6.87 -2.92 9.75
CA LEU A 59 7.47 -2.43 10.99
C LEU A 59 8.92 -2.91 11.18
N MET A 60 9.28 -4.06 10.62
CA MET A 60 10.62 -4.63 10.75
C MET A 60 11.64 -4.07 9.77
N THR A 61 11.21 -3.57 8.60
CA THR A 61 12.13 -3.29 7.48
C THR A 61 11.98 -1.91 6.86
N ALA A 62 10.86 -1.22 7.13
CA ALA A 62 10.66 0.12 6.60
C ALA A 62 11.27 1.18 7.50
N ARG A 63 11.70 2.28 6.87
CA ARG A 63 12.04 3.51 7.58
C ARG A 63 10.76 4.15 8.11
N ASP A 64 10.87 4.86 9.21
CA ASP A 64 9.73 5.45 9.91
C ASP A 64 8.93 6.40 9.01
N GLU A 65 9.57 7.13 8.09
CA GLU A 65 8.84 8.02 7.16
C GLU A 65 7.90 7.25 6.22
N PHE A 66 8.31 6.05 5.81
CA PHE A 66 7.48 5.17 5.00
C PHE A 66 6.37 4.54 5.83
N ILE A 67 6.65 4.17 7.09
CA ILE A 67 5.62 3.68 8.02
C ILE A 67 4.54 4.75 8.23
N LEU A 68 4.94 6.00 8.44
CA LEU A 68 4.03 7.15 8.54
C LEU A 68 3.21 7.38 7.26
N GLU A 69 3.80 7.19 6.07
CA GLU A 69 3.06 7.26 4.80
C GLU A 69 1.99 6.15 4.72
N VAL A 70 2.30 4.92 5.14
CA VAL A 70 1.34 3.81 5.19
C VAL A 70 0.25 4.07 6.24
N ILE A 71 0.60 4.60 7.41
CA ILE A 71 -0.38 4.97 8.45
C ILE A 71 -1.39 5.95 7.87
N ARG A 72 -0.92 7.04 7.26
CA ARG A 72 -1.83 8.02 6.64
C ARG A 72 -2.67 7.39 5.54
N HIS A 73 -2.11 6.52 4.71
CA HIS A 73 -2.87 5.82 3.67
C HIS A 73 -4.05 5.00 4.22
N GLU A 74 -3.80 4.20 5.26
CA GLU A 74 -4.86 3.41 5.89
C GLU A 74 -5.84 4.29 6.67
N MET A 75 -5.36 5.35 7.32
CA MET A 75 -6.23 6.31 8.01
C MET A 75 -7.14 7.06 7.04
N ALA A 76 -6.70 7.36 5.81
CA ALA A 76 -7.59 7.89 4.78
C ALA A 76 -8.75 6.92 4.46
N HIS A 77 -8.48 5.61 4.37
CA HIS A 77 -9.54 4.63 4.20
C HIS A 77 -10.47 4.57 5.42
N TYR A 78 -9.93 4.68 6.64
CA TYR A 78 -10.73 4.73 7.87
C TYR A 78 -11.67 5.94 7.89
N PHE A 79 -11.17 7.15 7.61
CA PHE A 79 -12.00 8.36 7.62
C PHE A 79 -13.09 8.34 6.55
N VAL A 80 -12.79 7.81 5.36
CA VAL A 80 -13.81 7.66 4.32
C VAL A 80 -14.94 6.72 4.79
N LEU A 81 -14.61 5.60 5.45
CA LEU A 81 -15.62 4.72 6.02
C LEU A 81 -16.45 5.42 7.09
N GLN A 82 -15.83 6.25 7.94
CA GLN A 82 -16.56 7.01 8.97
C GLN A 82 -17.53 8.02 8.34
N ASP A 83 -17.08 8.77 7.33
CA ASP A 83 -17.87 9.82 6.70
C ASP A 83 -19.01 9.27 5.85
N THR A 84 -18.66 8.43 4.87
CA THR A 84 -19.61 8.02 3.85
C THR A 84 -20.32 6.73 4.21
N GLY A 85 -19.71 5.92 5.07
CA GLY A 85 -20.18 4.57 5.32
C GLY A 85 -20.02 3.66 4.11
N ALA A 86 -19.18 4.00 3.14
CA ALA A 86 -18.95 3.21 1.93
C ALA A 86 -17.47 2.89 1.75
N SER A 87 -17.19 1.71 1.20
CA SER A 87 -15.82 1.27 0.89
C SER A 87 -15.35 1.92 -0.42
N HIS A 88 -14.82 3.13 -0.33
CA HIS A 88 -14.16 3.77 -1.46
C HIS A 88 -12.74 3.20 -1.67
N GLY A 89 -12.42 2.89 -2.93
CA GLY A 89 -11.03 2.69 -3.35
C GLY A 89 -10.29 4.04 -3.40
N HIS A 90 -9.21 4.13 -4.17
CA HIS A 90 -8.43 5.37 -4.33
C HIS A 90 -9.09 6.39 -5.28
N ASP A 91 -10.41 6.59 -5.14
CA ASP A 91 -11.20 7.54 -5.92
C ASP A 91 -11.07 8.98 -5.39
N GLN A 92 -11.90 9.90 -5.87
CA GLN A 92 -11.84 11.32 -5.49
C GLN A 92 -12.13 11.53 -3.99
N VAL A 93 -13.03 10.75 -3.40
CA VAL A 93 -13.39 10.86 -1.98
C VAL A 93 -12.20 10.46 -1.12
N TRP A 94 -11.57 9.33 -1.44
CA TRP A 94 -10.36 8.91 -0.75
C TRP A 94 -9.19 9.87 -0.97
N LYS A 95 -9.00 10.38 -2.19
CA LYS A 95 -7.91 11.33 -2.49
C LYS A 95 -8.07 12.64 -1.72
N ALA A 96 -9.30 13.12 -1.52
CA ALA A 96 -9.56 14.31 -0.71
C ALA A 96 -9.08 14.10 0.74
N TRP A 97 -9.43 12.96 1.35
CA TRP A 97 -8.93 12.58 2.67
C TRP A 97 -7.42 12.39 2.69
N ALA A 98 -6.85 11.70 1.71
CA ALA A 98 -5.41 11.49 1.60
C ALA A 98 -4.65 12.82 1.61
N VAL A 99 -5.04 13.79 0.77
CA VAL A 99 -4.42 15.12 0.76
C VAL A 99 -4.62 15.85 2.09
N LYS A 100 -5.84 15.81 2.65
CA LYS A 100 -6.19 16.48 3.90
C LYS A 100 -5.29 16.05 5.07
N ILE A 101 -4.90 14.78 5.13
CA ILE A 101 -4.08 14.21 6.21
C ILE A 101 -2.58 14.11 5.87
N GLY A 102 -2.16 14.72 4.76
CA GLY A 102 -0.76 14.72 4.32
C GLY A 102 -0.28 13.38 3.75
N CYS A 103 -1.19 12.52 3.28
CA CYS A 103 -0.85 11.35 2.48
C CYS A 103 -0.68 11.72 1.01
N TYR A 104 0.28 11.10 0.32
CA TYR A 104 0.32 11.19 -1.14
C TYR A 104 -0.91 10.50 -1.73
N PRO A 105 -1.68 11.16 -2.62
CA PRO A 105 -2.95 10.64 -3.16
C PRO A 105 -2.72 9.59 -4.27
N ARG A 106 -1.94 8.54 -3.96
CA ARG A 106 -1.56 7.45 -4.86
C ARG A 106 -1.97 6.10 -4.27
N ALA A 107 -2.48 5.22 -5.14
CA ALA A 107 -2.92 3.87 -4.76
C ALA A 107 -1.78 2.94 -4.33
N THR A 108 -0.56 3.20 -4.79
CA THR A 108 0.61 2.36 -4.49
C THR A 108 1.67 3.17 -3.80
N LEU A 109 1.98 2.76 -2.57
CA LEU A 109 3.14 3.23 -1.83
C LEU A 109 4.34 2.41 -2.28
N LYS A 110 5.24 3.04 -3.03
CA LYS A 110 6.55 2.46 -3.30
C LYS A 110 7.49 2.98 -2.23
N GLN A 111 8.00 2.10 -1.39
CA GLN A 111 9.24 2.40 -0.68
C GLN A 111 10.26 2.69 -1.78
N THR A 112 10.91 3.85 -1.74
CA THR A 112 12.05 4.11 -2.63
C THR A 112 13.08 3.04 -2.27
N ILE A 113 13.18 2.05 -3.16
CA ILE A 113 13.96 0.84 -2.95
C ILE A 113 15.43 1.26 -2.91
N LEU A 114 16.00 1.37 -1.72
CA LEU A 114 17.39 0.99 -1.49
C LEU A 114 17.52 -0.51 -1.14
N SER A 115 16.42 -1.27 -1.21
CA SER A 115 16.46 -2.72 -1.15
C SER A 115 16.62 -3.31 -2.55
N PHE A 116 17.84 -3.20 -3.10
CA PHE A 116 18.28 -4.15 -4.10
C PHE A 116 17.93 -5.57 -3.63
N SER A 117 16.90 -6.13 -4.26
CA SER A 117 16.84 -7.47 -4.81
C SER A 117 17.99 -8.42 -4.45
N GLN A 118 18.05 -8.94 -3.22
CA GLN A 118 18.73 -10.24 -3.03
C GLN A 118 17.84 -11.39 -3.52
N ASP A 119 16.51 -11.25 -3.44
CA ASP A 119 15.57 -12.34 -3.78
C ASP A 119 14.77 -12.14 -5.07
N ALA A 120 15.04 -11.08 -5.87
CA ALA A 120 14.25 -10.84 -7.07
C ALA A 120 14.71 -11.79 -8.18
N HIS A 121 13.85 -12.71 -8.60
CA HIS A 121 14.14 -13.63 -9.71
C HIS A 121 13.80 -13.07 -11.10
N TYR A 122 13.05 -11.97 -11.19
CA TYR A 122 12.56 -11.43 -12.46
C TYR A 122 12.76 -9.92 -12.55
N GLN A 123 13.26 -9.45 -13.70
CA GLN A 123 13.42 -8.05 -14.06
C GLN A 123 12.57 -7.72 -15.28
N LEU A 124 11.82 -6.62 -15.24
CA LEU A 124 11.04 -6.09 -16.37
C LEU A 124 11.82 -4.98 -17.06
N ILE A 125 11.91 -5.06 -18.38
CA ILE A 125 12.66 -4.12 -19.22
C ILE A 125 11.79 -3.68 -20.39
N CYS A 126 11.80 -2.40 -20.73
CA CYS A 126 11.16 -1.93 -21.95
C CYS A 126 11.92 -2.48 -23.18
N GLU A 127 11.20 -3.09 -24.12
CA GLU A 127 11.81 -3.58 -25.36
C GLU A 127 12.49 -2.47 -26.17
N LYS A 128 11.86 -1.29 -26.26
CA LYS A 128 12.33 -0.17 -27.09
C LYS A 128 13.52 0.59 -26.48
N CYS A 129 13.36 1.18 -25.31
CA CYS A 129 14.40 2.04 -24.71
C CYS A 129 15.29 1.32 -23.69
N ARG A 130 15.06 0.03 -23.45
CA ARG A 130 15.83 -0.78 -22.49
C ARG A 130 15.79 -0.30 -21.04
N GLN A 131 14.92 0.67 -20.72
CA GLN A 131 14.73 1.16 -19.37
C GLN A 131 14.20 0.05 -18.46
N GLU A 132 14.73 -0.01 -17.25
CA GLU A 132 14.27 -0.90 -16.19
C GLU A 132 12.93 -0.43 -15.64
N LEU A 133 11.94 -1.32 -15.66
CA LEU A 133 10.55 -1.01 -15.31
C LEU A 133 10.16 -1.53 -13.93
N GLY A 134 10.87 -2.54 -13.42
CA GLY A 134 10.68 -3.08 -12.07
C GLY A 134 11.21 -4.49 -11.87
N TYR A 135 11.19 -4.93 -10.62
CA TYR A 135 11.71 -6.23 -10.17
C TYR A 135 10.62 -7.03 -9.44
N TYR A 136 10.62 -8.35 -9.62
CA TYR A 136 9.63 -9.27 -9.06
C TYR A 136 10.32 -10.53 -8.55
N GLN A 137 9.92 -11.00 -7.36
CA GLN A 137 10.42 -12.26 -6.78
C GLN A 137 9.73 -13.50 -7.38
N ARG A 138 8.49 -13.35 -7.87
CA ARG A 138 7.65 -14.46 -8.35
C ARG A 138 6.86 -14.09 -9.61
N ARG A 139 6.45 -15.12 -10.38
CA ARG A 139 5.51 -14.98 -11.51
C ARG A 139 4.08 -14.67 -11.03
N GLY A 140 3.86 -13.42 -10.60
CA GLY A 140 2.54 -12.88 -10.24
C GLY A 140 1.64 -12.59 -11.45
N LYS A 141 0.44 -12.04 -11.20
CA LYS A 141 -0.58 -11.74 -12.24
C LYS A 141 -0.02 -10.95 -13.43
N ILE A 142 0.84 -9.97 -13.16
CA ILE A 142 1.49 -9.12 -14.18
C ILE A 142 2.38 -9.98 -15.09
N LEU A 143 3.32 -10.74 -14.52
CA LEU A 143 4.23 -11.60 -15.29
C LEU A 143 3.48 -12.71 -16.05
N LYS A 144 2.42 -13.29 -15.46
CA LYS A 144 1.58 -14.30 -16.11
C LYS A 144 0.79 -13.75 -17.31
N ASN A 145 0.57 -12.45 -17.37
CA ASN A 145 -0.20 -11.78 -18.43
C ASN A 145 0.64 -10.69 -19.11
N ILE A 146 1.97 -10.83 -19.16
CA ILE A 146 2.86 -9.72 -19.52
C ILE A 146 2.58 -9.16 -20.92
N THR A 147 2.12 -10.01 -21.85
CA THR A 147 1.73 -9.63 -23.21
C THR A 147 0.59 -8.61 -23.27
N LYS A 148 -0.23 -8.51 -22.21
CA LYS A 148 -1.33 -7.54 -22.09
C LYS A 148 -0.88 -6.15 -21.62
N TYR A 149 0.36 -6.00 -21.16
CA TYR A 149 0.87 -4.73 -20.63
C TYR A 149 1.85 -4.07 -21.62
N ARG A 150 1.98 -2.75 -21.50
CA ARG A 150 2.92 -1.92 -22.26
C ARG A 150 3.75 -1.05 -21.33
N SER A 151 4.98 -0.76 -21.71
CA SER A 151 5.87 0.09 -20.93
C SER A 151 5.31 1.51 -20.85
N LYS A 152 5.41 2.15 -19.67
CA LYS A 152 4.96 3.54 -19.52
C LYS A 152 5.82 4.53 -20.31
N CYS A 153 7.11 4.23 -20.45
CA CYS A 153 8.09 5.10 -21.11
C CYS A 153 7.92 5.18 -22.63
N CYS A 154 7.60 4.06 -23.30
CA CYS A 154 7.58 3.99 -24.76
C CYS A 154 6.31 3.37 -25.35
N GLN A 155 5.35 2.96 -24.52
CA GLN A 155 4.18 2.18 -24.93
C GLN A 155 4.54 0.90 -25.72
N ALA A 156 5.75 0.36 -25.48
CA ALA A 156 6.28 -0.80 -26.18
C ALA A 156 6.07 -2.09 -25.36
N ALA A 157 6.37 -3.25 -25.95
CA ALA A 157 6.33 -4.50 -25.22
C ALA A 157 7.33 -4.51 -24.05
N ILE A 158 7.05 -5.38 -23.08
CA ILE A 158 7.86 -5.53 -21.87
C ILE A 158 8.54 -6.89 -21.90
N ILE A 159 9.87 -6.89 -21.82
CA ILE A 159 10.70 -8.08 -21.72
C ILE A 159 10.82 -8.47 -20.24
N VAL A 160 10.70 -9.77 -19.95
CA VAL A 160 10.97 -10.34 -18.63
C VAL A 160 12.30 -11.07 -18.69
N LYS A 161 13.29 -10.63 -17.91
CA LYS A 161 14.54 -11.36 -17.68
C LYS A 161 14.49 -12.13 -16.37
N ASN A 162 14.98 -13.37 -16.37
CA ASN A 162 15.24 -14.10 -15.13
C ASN A 162 16.61 -13.67 -14.59
N ILE A 163 16.66 -13.21 -13.36
CA ILE A 163 17.86 -12.71 -12.68
C ILE A 163 18.03 -13.49 -11.37
N ASN A 164 18.31 -14.78 -11.46
CA ASN A 164 18.67 -15.53 -10.25
C ASN A 164 20.07 -15.11 -9.83
N HIS A 165 20.20 -14.57 -8.61
CA HIS A 165 21.51 -14.40 -7.99
C HIS A 165 22.05 -15.79 -7.62
N LYS A 166 23.21 -16.15 -8.17
CA LYS A 166 23.96 -17.34 -7.76
C LYS A 166 24.60 -17.11 -6.39
#